data_AF-A0A429HRQ9-F1
#
_entry.id   AF-A0A429HRQ9-F1
#
_cell.length_a   1.000
_cell.length_b   1.000
_cell.length_c   1.000
_cell.angle_alpha   90.00
_cell.angle_beta   90.00
_cell.angle_gamma   90.00
#
_symmetry.space_group_name_H-M   'P 1'
#
loop_
_entity.id
_entity.type
_entity.pdbx_description
1 polymer ?
#
loop_
_entity_poly.entity_id
_entity_poly.type
_entity_poly.pdbx_seq_one_letter_code
_entity_poly.pdbx_strand_id
1 'polypeptide(L)'
;MIAVALGVAAPAASAVEAHREAKTASQTAEPLRPTADDVRDLVSRMLADGADKNQIREFEQYAKQLEDPTAQERILGSGTVIRKLIVAGLRHGGVWAGKSVGKVSKKADDFLARNGAKIADAIEDVEGWSETALALAMVHAGVPADIAADLAKAIMLIAV
;
A
#
# COMPACT_ATOMS: atom_id res chain seq x y z
N MET A 1 27.53 63.86 -6.75
CA MET A 1 27.63 62.74 -5.79
C MET A 1 26.71 61.64 -6.27
N ILE A 2 27.32 60.47 -6.55
CA ILE A 2 26.86 59.07 -6.41
C ILE A 2 25.50 58.64 -6.98
N ALA A 3 25.59 57.60 -7.83
CA ALA A 3 24.56 56.84 -8.53
C ALA A 3 23.78 55.86 -7.64
N VAL A 4 22.59 55.41 -8.08
CA VAL A 4 22.16 54.01 -7.92
C VAL A 4 21.38 53.57 -9.15
N ALA A 5 21.85 52.48 -9.74
CA ALA A 5 21.24 51.76 -10.84
C ALA A 5 20.59 50.45 -10.33
N LEU A 6 19.61 49.98 -11.10
CA LEU A 6 19.27 48.56 -11.38
C LEU A 6 18.64 47.65 -10.31
N GLY A 7 17.71 46.83 -10.82
CA GLY A 7 17.33 45.51 -10.30
C GLY A 7 16.15 45.59 -9.32
N VAL A 8 15.11 44.77 -9.41
CA VAL A 8 15.15 43.33 -9.66
C VAL A 8 13.82 42.90 -10.30
N ALA A 9 13.89 42.35 -11.52
CA ALA A 9 12.85 41.48 -12.03
C ALA A 9 13.18 40.05 -11.59
N ALA A 10 12.41 39.46 -10.67
CA ALA A 10 12.25 38.01 -10.54
C ALA A 10 11.22 37.62 -9.46
N PRO A 11 9.98 37.25 -9.84
CA PRO A 11 9.22 36.27 -9.07
C PRO A 11 8.93 34.98 -9.85
N ALA A 12 9.22 34.91 -11.16
CA ALA A 12 8.85 33.77 -11.99
C ALA A 12 9.77 32.54 -11.83
N ALA A 13 11.07 32.74 -11.54
CA ALA A 13 12.01 31.62 -11.42
C ALA A 13 11.77 30.77 -10.15
N SER A 14 11.48 31.43 -9.01
CA SER A 14 11.26 30.76 -7.72
C SER A 14 9.95 29.95 -7.68
N ALA A 15 8.90 30.43 -8.36
CA ALA A 15 7.65 29.67 -8.47
C ALA A 15 7.78 28.43 -9.38
N VAL A 16 8.62 28.50 -10.41
CA VAL A 16 8.89 27.37 -11.32
C VAL A 16 9.78 26.33 -10.64
N GLU A 17 10.76 26.74 -9.83
CA GLU A 17 11.56 25.83 -9.01
C GLU A 17 10.72 25.15 -7.93
N ALA A 18 9.86 25.88 -7.21
CA ALA A 18 8.96 25.29 -6.23
C ALA A 18 7.98 24.28 -6.87
N HIS A 19 7.46 24.57 -8.07
CA HIS A 19 6.63 23.62 -8.82
C HIS A 19 7.42 22.40 -9.33
N ARG A 20 8.69 22.59 -9.70
CA ARG A 20 9.57 21.50 -10.15
C ARG A 20 9.92 20.60 -8.97
N GLU A 21 10.27 21.15 -7.82
CA GLU A 21 10.54 20.42 -6.58
C GLU A 21 9.31 19.66 -6.07
N ALA A 22 8.12 20.27 -6.10
CA ALA A 22 6.87 19.57 -5.78
C ALA A 22 6.56 18.43 -6.76
N LYS A 23 6.87 18.61 -8.05
CA LYS A 23 6.70 17.57 -9.07
C LYS A 23 7.72 16.43 -8.91
N THR A 24 8.96 16.74 -8.54
CA THR A 24 10.02 15.74 -8.30
C THR A 24 9.83 14.99 -6.97
N ALA A 25 9.30 15.66 -5.94
CA ALA A 25 8.88 15.02 -4.68
C ALA A 25 7.68 14.08 -4.90
N SER A 26 6.75 14.46 -5.79
CA SER A 26 5.63 13.59 -6.19
C SER A 26 6.07 12.38 -7.03
N GLN A 27 7.24 12.45 -7.67
CA GLN A 27 7.83 11.35 -8.46
C GLN A 27 8.71 10.38 -7.65
N THR A 28 9.04 10.70 -6.40
CA THR A 28 9.89 9.86 -5.53
C THR A 28 9.13 9.19 -4.38
N ALA A 29 7.85 9.50 -4.21
CA ALA A 29 6.97 8.70 -3.37
C ALA A 29 6.73 7.35 -4.06
N GLU A 30 7.34 6.29 -3.54
CA GLU A 30 7.00 4.92 -3.94
C GLU A 30 5.46 4.76 -3.94
N PRO A 31 4.87 4.26 -5.03
CA PRO A 31 3.43 4.08 -5.12
C PRO A 31 2.95 3.20 -3.96
N LEU A 32 1.89 3.64 -3.29
CA LEU A 32 1.21 2.85 -2.25
C LEU A 32 0.45 1.67 -2.85
N ARG A 33 0.13 1.75 -4.15
CA ARG A 33 -0.52 0.66 -4.89
C ARG A 33 0.48 -0.46 -5.21
N PRO A 34 0.04 -1.72 -5.22
CA PRO A 34 0.91 -2.84 -5.53
C PRO A 34 1.45 -2.75 -6.95
N THR A 35 2.75 -3.01 -7.11
CA THR A 35 3.40 -3.22 -8.41
C THR A 35 3.39 -4.71 -8.79
N ALA A 36 3.68 -5.04 -10.05
CA ALA A 36 3.76 -6.43 -10.49
C ALA A 36 4.82 -7.22 -9.70
N ASP A 37 5.94 -6.60 -9.35
CA ASP A 37 7.01 -7.23 -8.60
C ASP A 37 6.61 -7.50 -7.14
N ASP A 38 5.84 -6.59 -6.52
CA ASP A 38 5.30 -6.83 -5.17
C ASP A 38 4.36 -8.05 -5.16
N VAL A 39 3.53 -8.21 -6.20
CA VAL A 39 2.61 -9.35 -6.33
C VAL A 39 3.38 -10.65 -6.57
N ARG A 40 4.49 -10.62 -7.32
CA ARG A 40 5.33 -11.81 -7.56
C ARG A 40 6.11 -12.26 -6.33
N ASP A 41 6.61 -11.34 -5.52
CA ASP A 41 7.22 -11.67 -4.23
C ASP A 41 6.21 -12.40 -3.34
N LEU A 42 4.98 -11.89 -3.26
CA LEU A 42 3.89 -12.53 -2.53
C LEU A 42 3.56 -13.93 -3.08
N VAL A 43 3.41 -14.07 -4.40
CA VAL A 43 3.17 -15.38 -5.04
C VAL A 43 4.28 -16.39 -4.70
N SER A 44 5.53 -15.97 -4.71
CA SER A 44 6.67 -16.83 -4.38
C SER A 44 6.61 -17.35 -2.93
N ARG A 45 6.15 -16.50 -2.00
CA ARG A 45 5.96 -16.86 -0.59
C ARG A 45 4.76 -17.78 -0.40
N MET A 46 3.64 -17.46 -1.05
CA MET A 46 2.45 -18.31 -1.06
C MET A 46 2.75 -19.71 -1.58
N LEU A 47 3.58 -19.84 -2.62
CA LEU A 47 4.06 -21.12 -3.13
C LEU A 47 4.90 -21.89 -2.09
N ALA A 48 5.79 -21.19 -1.37
CA ALA A 48 6.60 -21.80 -0.31
C ALA A 48 5.76 -22.29 0.87
N ASP A 49 4.67 -21.59 1.18
CA ASP A 49 3.73 -21.91 2.27
C ASP A 49 2.67 -22.96 1.86
N GLY A 50 2.63 -23.35 0.58
CA GLY A 50 1.66 -24.32 0.07
C GLY A 50 0.24 -23.77 -0.03
N ALA A 51 0.08 -22.47 -0.31
CA ALA A 51 -1.20 -21.81 -0.48
C ALA A 51 -2.02 -22.37 -1.67
N ASP A 52 -3.30 -21.99 -1.72
CA ASP A 52 -4.23 -22.48 -2.75
C ASP A 52 -3.79 -22.10 -4.18
N LYS A 53 -3.83 -23.08 -5.08
CA LYS A 53 -3.37 -22.91 -6.47
C LYS A 53 -4.23 -21.97 -7.29
N ASN A 54 -5.53 -21.86 -6.98
CA ASN A 54 -6.42 -20.94 -7.69
C ASN A 54 -6.12 -19.50 -7.26
N GLN A 55 -5.88 -19.26 -5.97
CA GLN A 55 -5.49 -17.95 -5.46
C GLN A 55 -4.14 -17.49 -6.05
N ILE A 56 -3.16 -18.39 -6.13
CA ILE A 56 -1.86 -18.11 -6.77
C ILE A 56 -2.07 -17.69 -8.24
N ARG A 57 -2.87 -18.44 -9.00
CA ARG A 57 -3.15 -18.14 -10.40
C ARG A 57 -3.85 -16.79 -10.58
N GLU A 58 -4.78 -16.44 -9.70
CA GLU A 58 -5.47 -15.14 -9.70
C GLU A 58 -4.45 -13.99 -9.52
N PHE A 59 -3.51 -14.12 -8.59
CA PHE A 59 -2.48 -13.10 -8.38
C PHE A 59 -1.44 -13.02 -9.50
N GLU A 60 -1.07 -14.15 -10.12
CA GLU A 60 -0.22 -14.14 -11.31
C GLU A 60 -0.88 -13.41 -12.49
N GLN A 61 -2.19 -13.61 -12.68
CA GLN A 61 -2.96 -12.88 -13.71
C GLN A 61 -3.01 -11.38 -13.40
N TYR A 62 -3.23 -11.02 -12.14
CA TYR A 62 -3.22 -9.63 -11.72
C TYR A 62 -1.85 -8.97 -11.92
N ALA A 63 -0.74 -9.66 -11.60
CA ALA A 63 0.61 -9.15 -11.84
C ALA A 63 0.85 -8.84 -13.33
N LYS A 64 0.38 -9.71 -14.24
CA LYS A 64 0.48 -9.47 -15.70
C LYS A 64 -0.32 -8.24 -16.14
N GLN A 65 -1.49 -8.00 -15.54
CA GLN A 65 -2.30 -6.81 -15.84
C GLN A 65 -1.67 -5.52 -15.35
N LEU A 66 -0.91 -5.56 -14.26
CA LEU A 66 -0.15 -4.41 -13.78
C LEU A 66 0.98 -4.02 -14.74
N GLU A 67 1.55 -4.98 -15.47
CA GLU A 67 2.59 -4.72 -16.49
C GLU A 67 2.01 -4.26 -17.82
N ASP A 68 0.88 -4.84 -18.23
CA ASP A 68 0.18 -4.47 -19.45
C ASP A 68 -1.28 -4.10 -19.16
N PRO A 69 -1.57 -2.80 -18.94
CA PRO A 69 -2.93 -2.32 -18.69
C PRO A 69 -3.87 -2.50 -19.89
N THR A 70 -3.34 -2.81 -21.07
CA THR A 70 -4.13 -3.06 -22.29
C THR A 70 -4.55 -4.52 -22.44
N ALA A 71 -4.03 -5.42 -21.60
CA ALA A 71 -4.47 -6.80 -21.53
C ALA A 71 -5.97 -6.84 -21.15
N GLN A 72 -6.80 -7.21 -22.13
CA GLN A 72 -8.26 -7.07 -22.15
C GLN A 72 -9.02 -7.79 -21.01
N GLU A 73 -8.38 -8.65 -20.22
CA GLU A 73 -9.01 -9.34 -19.10
C GLU A 73 -9.07 -8.43 -17.88
N ARG A 74 -10.03 -7.51 -17.81
CA ARG A 74 -10.34 -6.87 -16.52
C ARG A 74 -10.78 -7.96 -15.55
N ILE A 75 -9.97 -8.28 -14.54
CA ILE A 75 -10.46 -9.06 -13.40
C ILE A 75 -11.61 -8.23 -12.81
N LEU A 76 -12.81 -8.79 -12.84
CA LEU A 76 -14.01 -8.18 -12.29
C LEU A 76 -13.75 -7.86 -10.82
N GLY A 77 -13.65 -6.56 -10.50
CA GLY A 77 -13.47 -6.03 -9.15
C GLY A 77 -12.01 -5.89 -8.72
N SER A 78 -11.28 -4.91 -9.26
CA SER A 78 -9.94 -4.52 -8.77
C SER A 78 -9.91 -4.31 -7.25
N GLY A 79 -10.99 -3.74 -6.67
CA GLY A 79 -11.15 -3.63 -5.22
C GLY A 79 -11.18 -4.97 -4.49
N THR A 80 -11.81 -6.00 -5.07
CA THR A 80 -11.85 -7.36 -4.49
C THR A 80 -10.48 -8.03 -4.53
N VAL A 81 -9.74 -7.87 -5.64
CA VAL A 81 -8.38 -8.42 -5.77
C VAL A 81 -7.41 -7.75 -4.80
N ILE A 82 -7.48 -6.42 -4.67
CA ILE A 82 -6.62 -5.67 -3.73
C ILE A 82 -6.89 -6.13 -2.28
N ARG A 83 -8.15 -6.34 -1.89
CA ARG A 83 -8.50 -6.90 -0.57
C ARG A 83 -7.89 -8.28 -0.34
N LYS A 84 -8.01 -9.17 -1.32
CA LYS A 84 -7.39 -10.51 -1.26
C LYS A 84 -5.88 -10.43 -1.16
N LEU A 85 -5.23 -9.54 -1.92
CA LEU A 85 -3.79 -9.28 -1.81
C LEU A 85 -3.42 -8.78 -0.42
N ILE A 86 -4.28 -7.94 0.17
CA ILE A 86 -4.06 -7.42 1.51
C ILE A 86 -4.04 -8.54 2.54
N VAL A 87 -5.09 -9.36 2.55
CA VAL A 87 -5.19 -10.51 3.45
C VAL A 87 -4.02 -11.48 3.23
N ALA A 88 -3.72 -11.83 1.98
CA ALA A 88 -2.64 -12.76 1.66
C ALA A 88 -1.27 -12.24 2.07
N GLY A 89 -0.98 -10.95 1.85
CA GLY A 89 0.29 -10.36 2.23
C GLY A 89 0.45 -10.18 3.75
N LEU A 90 -0.64 -10.01 4.50
CA LEU A 90 -0.59 -10.09 5.97
C LEU A 90 -0.31 -11.53 6.44
N ARG A 91 -0.90 -12.54 5.76
CA ARG A 91 -0.80 -13.96 6.13
C ARG A 91 0.56 -14.59 5.81
N HIS A 92 1.07 -14.35 4.60
CA HIS A 92 2.29 -14.97 4.05
C HIS A 92 3.50 -14.02 4.08
N GLY A 93 3.30 -12.79 4.54
CA GLY A 93 4.31 -11.75 4.52
C GLY A 93 4.61 -11.25 3.10
N GLY A 94 5.79 -10.65 2.94
CA GLY A 94 6.22 -10.02 1.70
C GLY A 94 6.72 -8.62 1.90
N VAL A 95 7.39 -8.09 0.87
CA VAL A 95 7.71 -6.66 0.76
C VAL A 95 6.46 -5.80 0.97
N TRP A 96 5.31 -6.36 0.63
CA TRP A 96 3.98 -5.80 0.76
C TRP A 96 3.55 -5.52 2.23
N ALA A 97 3.77 -6.43 3.18
CA ALA A 97 3.46 -6.19 4.61
C ALA A 97 4.30 -5.04 5.20
N GLY A 98 5.59 -4.99 4.84
CA GLY A 98 6.52 -3.96 5.33
C GLY A 98 6.33 -2.58 4.67
N LYS A 99 6.07 -2.53 3.35
CA LYS A 99 5.82 -1.25 2.63
C LYS A 99 4.53 -0.56 3.08
N SER A 100 3.52 -1.34 3.46
CA SER A 100 2.21 -0.85 3.89
C SER A 100 2.25 -0.15 5.25
N VAL A 101 3.00 -0.72 6.20
CA VAL A 101 2.91 -0.33 7.63
C VAL A 101 4.14 0.42 8.11
N GLY A 102 5.32 0.17 7.51
CA GLY A 102 6.56 0.89 7.84
C GLY A 102 6.47 2.40 7.58
N LYS A 103 5.54 2.84 6.72
CA LYS A 103 5.26 4.27 6.46
C LYS A 103 4.32 4.91 7.50
N VAL A 104 3.61 4.11 8.32
CA VAL A 104 2.57 4.61 9.24
C VAL A 104 3.05 4.58 10.69
N SER A 105 3.60 3.47 11.20
CA SER A 105 4.34 3.47 12.46
C SER A 105 5.25 2.24 12.61
N LYS A 106 6.46 2.44 13.17
CA LYS A 106 7.42 1.35 13.45
C LYS A 106 6.83 0.30 14.39
N LYS A 107 6.00 0.72 15.35
CA LYS A 107 5.35 -0.17 16.31
C LYS A 107 4.34 -1.09 15.62
N ALA A 108 3.55 -0.57 14.69
CA ALA A 108 2.61 -1.38 13.92
C ALA A 108 3.34 -2.38 13.02
N ASP A 109 4.47 -2.00 12.43
CA ASP A 109 5.30 -2.88 11.61
C ASP A 109 5.88 -4.06 12.43
N ASP A 110 6.50 -3.76 13.58
CA ASP A 110 7.04 -4.77 14.49
C ASP A 110 5.95 -5.73 15.01
N PHE A 111 4.74 -5.22 15.23
CA PHE A 111 3.60 -6.02 15.65
C PHE A 111 3.07 -6.89 14.52
N LEU A 112 2.96 -6.33 13.31
CA LEU A 112 2.49 -7.02 12.12
C LEU A 112 3.41 -8.20 11.79
N ALA A 113 4.73 -8.00 11.80
CA ALA A 113 5.72 -9.04 11.52
C ALA A 113 5.55 -10.29 12.41
N ARG A 114 4.99 -10.14 13.61
CA ARG A 114 4.76 -11.23 14.57
C ARG A 114 3.34 -11.79 14.55
N ASN A 115 2.37 -11.01 14.08
CA ASN A 115 0.94 -11.30 14.22
C ASN A 115 0.19 -11.27 12.88
N GLY A 116 0.89 -11.28 11.74
CA GLY A 116 0.31 -11.12 10.41
C GLY A 116 -0.84 -12.07 10.11
N ALA A 117 -0.68 -13.37 10.37
CA ALA A 117 -1.74 -14.36 10.16
C ALA A 117 -3.01 -14.03 10.98
N LYS A 118 -2.84 -13.67 12.26
CA LYS A 118 -3.95 -13.28 13.14
C LYS A 118 -4.68 -12.03 12.64
N ILE A 119 -3.94 -11.05 12.14
CA ILE A 119 -4.53 -9.82 11.58
C ILE A 119 -5.26 -10.15 10.28
N ALA A 120 -4.69 -11.01 9.44
CA ALA A 120 -5.33 -11.49 8.21
C ALA A 120 -6.67 -12.17 8.51
N ASP A 121 -6.69 -13.12 9.46
CA ASP A 121 -7.91 -13.80 9.91
C ASP A 121 -8.97 -12.81 10.40
N ALA A 122 -8.55 -11.77 11.14
CA ALA A 122 -9.46 -10.80 11.71
C ALA A 122 -10.17 -9.94 10.65
N ILE A 123 -9.51 -9.64 9.53
CA ILE A 123 -10.05 -8.72 8.53
C ILE A 123 -10.67 -9.42 7.30
N GLU A 124 -10.39 -10.71 7.12
CA GLU A 124 -10.85 -11.50 5.96
C GLU A 124 -12.38 -11.52 5.85
N ASP A 125 -13.08 -11.67 6.99
CA ASP A 125 -14.53 -11.79 7.05
C ASP A 125 -15.26 -10.44 7.29
N VAL A 126 -14.55 -9.31 7.23
CA VAL A 126 -15.16 -8.00 7.45
C VAL A 126 -16.02 -7.60 6.25
N GLU A 127 -17.34 -7.60 6.43
CA GLU A 127 -18.32 -7.27 5.38
C GLU A 127 -18.15 -5.83 4.82
N GLY A 128 -17.77 -4.89 5.68
CA GLY A 128 -17.59 -3.48 5.32
C GLY A 128 -16.15 -3.02 5.49
N TRP A 129 -15.40 -2.86 4.40
CA TRP A 129 -14.03 -2.34 4.43
C TRP A 129 -14.02 -0.82 4.62
N SER A 130 -14.10 -0.40 5.88
CA SER A 130 -13.86 0.98 6.32
C SER A 130 -12.78 0.97 7.40
N GLU A 131 -12.09 2.10 7.59
CA GLU A 131 -11.06 2.24 8.63
C GLU A 131 -11.60 1.81 10.01
N THR A 132 -12.79 2.28 10.37
CA THR A 132 -13.44 1.94 11.64
C THR A 132 -13.73 0.44 11.76
N ALA A 133 -14.29 -0.18 10.72
CA ALA A 133 -14.64 -1.60 10.76
C ALA A 133 -13.39 -2.50 10.87
N LEU A 134 -12.34 -2.17 10.11
CA LEU A 134 -11.06 -2.89 10.16
C LEU A 134 -10.41 -2.76 11.55
N ALA A 135 -10.38 -1.53 12.11
CA ALA A 135 -9.83 -1.30 13.44
C ALA A 135 -10.60 -2.08 14.52
N LEU A 136 -11.94 -2.06 14.48
CA LEU A 136 -12.77 -2.82 15.42
C LEU A 136 -12.55 -4.33 15.32
N ALA A 137 -12.46 -4.87 14.10
CA ALA A 137 -12.20 -6.29 13.88
C ALA A 137 -10.83 -6.70 14.47
N MET A 138 -9.80 -5.90 14.22
CA MET A 138 -8.47 -6.11 14.80
C MET A 138 -8.46 -6.03 16.34
N VAL A 139 -9.17 -5.06 16.92
CA VAL A 139 -9.31 -4.94 18.38
C VAL A 139 -10.03 -6.15 18.98
N HIS A 140 -11.11 -6.62 18.34
CA HIS A 140 -11.81 -7.83 18.78
C HIS A 140 -10.92 -9.08 18.70
N ALA A 141 -10.00 -9.14 17.72
CA ALA A 141 -8.99 -10.16 17.68
C ALA A 141 -7.90 -9.99 18.76
N GLY A 142 -7.87 -8.88 19.50
CA GLY A 142 -6.88 -8.61 20.55
C GLY A 142 -5.61 -7.92 20.05
N VAL A 143 -5.70 -7.17 18.94
CA VAL A 143 -4.68 -6.19 18.56
C VAL A 143 -4.86 -4.94 19.43
N PRO A 144 -3.78 -4.35 20.00
CA PRO A 144 -3.89 -3.09 20.73
C PRO A 144 -4.55 -1.98 19.90
N ALA A 145 -5.43 -1.19 20.52
CA ALA A 145 -6.29 -0.24 19.82
C ALA A 145 -5.51 0.81 19.00
N ASP A 146 -4.38 1.29 19.51
CA ASP A 146 -3.50 2.22 18.82
C ASP A 146 -2.86 1.59 17.57
N ILE A 147 -2.40 0.34 17.68
CA ILE A 147 -1.86 -0.42 16.54
C ILE A 147 -2.95 -0.73 15.51
N ALA A 148 -4.14 -1.12 15.97
CA ALA A 148 -5.27 -1.43 15.09
C ALA A 148 -5.70 -0.21 14.26
N ALA A 149 -5.70 0.99 14.86
CA ALA A 149 -5.96 2.24 14.16
C ALA A 149 -4.89 2.55 13.09
N ASP A 150 -3.60 2.43 13.44
CA ASP A 150 -2.50 2.65 12.50
C ASP A 150 -2.58 1.68 11.30
N LEU A 151 -2.83 0.39 11.57
CA LEU A 151 -2.96 -0.65 10.55
C LEU A 151 -4.19 -0.42 9.67
N ALA A 152 -5.33 -0.08 10.24
CA ALA A 152 -6.55 0.18 9.48
C ALA A 152 -6.36 1.35 8.50
N LYS A 153 -5.73 2.43 8.97
CA LYS A 153 -5.38 3.59 8.13
C LYS A 153 -4.42 3.20 7.00
N ALA A 154 -3.38 2.42 7.31
CA ALA A 154 -2.42 1.91 6.32
C ALA A 154 -3.13 1.09 5.23
N ILE A 155 -4.00 0.16 5.62
CA ILE A 155 -4.77 -0.69 4.71
C ILE A 155 -5.68 0.16 3.80
N MET A 156 -6.38 1.15 4.37
CA MET A 156 -7.27 2.02 3.59
C MET A 156 -6.53 2.90 2.59
N LEU A 157 -5.28 3.28 2.83
CA LEU A 157 -4.48 4.00 1.85
C LEU A 157 -4.14 3.17 0.60
N ILE A 158 -4.19 1.84 0.70
CA ILE A 158 -3.86 0.90 -0.38
C ILE A 158 -5.13 0.41 -1.08
N ALA A 159 -6.21 0.23 -0.32
CA ALA A 159 -7.48 -0.33 -0.80
C ALA A 159 -8.32 0.63 -1.69
N VAL A 160 -7.87 1.88 -1.90
CA VAL A 160 -8.57 2.96 -2.63
C VAL A 160 -8.24 3.01 -4.12
#